data_AF-A0A4P6JN58-F1
#
_entry.id   AF-A0A4P6JN58-F1
#
_cell.length_a   1.000
_cell.length_b   1.000
_cell.length_c   1.000
_cell.angle_alpha   90.00
_cell.angle_beta   90.00
_cell.angle_gamma   90.00
#
_symmetry.space_group_name_H-M   'P 1'
#
loop_
_entity.id
_entity.type
_entity.pdbx_description
1 polymer ?
#
loop_
_entity_poly.entity_id
_entity_poly.type
_entity_poly.pdbx_seq_one_letter_code
_entity_poly.pdbx_strand_id
1 'polypeptide(L)'
;MNFYLLALFIHILGVIMLFVAIGFEWTSLLRLQRAQTIAQVYEYTGLLTFQTFFLGAGVLLAILTGIYMTIIKWSWGTGWIDIALLIIVMDGILAARINLPGLKAIREAAQISETASSSGNISQQLEFMISQPVLCISVQIHAITSLGIVFLMSVKPELPGALIAFAASLLVSFIAAQLIRRGTPQTVPNI
;
A
#
# COMPACT_ATOMS: atom_id res chain seq x y z
N MET A 1 13.96 28.46 -15.54
CA MET A 1 13.60 27.06 -15.25
C MET A 1 12.70 26.54 -16.35
N ASN A 2 12.93 25.33 -16.85
CA ASN A 2 12.06 24.72 -17.87
C ASN A 2 10.80 24.14 -17.17
N PHE A 3 9.60 24.41 -17.71
CA PHE A 3 8.34 23.87 -17.19
C PHE A 3 8.34 22.33 -17.06
N TYR A 4 9.05 21.64 -17.97
CA TYR A 4 9.27 20.20 -17.86
C TYR A 4 10.02 19.80 -16.59
N LEU A 5 11.09 20.54 -16.23
CA LEU A 5 11.89 20.25 -15.03
C LEU A 5 11.13 20.57 -13.74
N LEU A 6 10.31 21.63 -13.75
CA LEU A 6 9.41 21.93 -12.64
C LEU A 6 8.38 20.81 -12.45
N ALA A 7 7.75 20.36 -13.53
CA ALA A 7 6.80 19.24 -13.48
C ALA A 7 7.47 17.95 -12.99
N LEU A 8 8.68 17.64 -13.46
CA LEU A 8 9.46 16.48 -12.98
C LEU A 8 9.76 16.58 -11.48
N PHE A 9 10.13 17.75 -10.98
CA PHE A 9 10.37 17.96 -9.55
C PHE A 9 9.10 17.71 -8.74
N ILE A 10 7.96 18.28 -9.14
CA ILE A 10 6.67 18.08 -8.47
C ILE A 10 6.21 16.62 -8.57
N HIS A 11 6.49 15.94 -9.70
CA HIS A 11 6.21 14.52 -9.87
C HIS A 11 6.97 13.68 -8.84
N ILE A 12 8.28 13.90 -8.70
CA ILE A 12 9.11 13.19 -7.72
C ILE A 12 8.64 13.50 -6.30
N LEU A 13 8.25 14.74 -6.01
CA LEU A 13 7.67 15.10 -4.70
C LEU A 13 6.37 14.30 -4.43
N GLY A 14 5.50 14.17 -5.44
CA GLY A 14 4.31 13.32 -5.36
C GLY A 14 4.66 11.86 -5.08
N VAL A 15 5.63 11.30 -5.79
CA VAL A 15 6.12 9.93 -5.56
C VAL A 15 6.68 9.77 -4.14
N ILE A 16 7.47 10.72 -3.63
CA ILE A 16 7.97 10.68 -2.25
C ILE A 16 6.81 10.65 -1.25
N MET A 17 5.79 11.49 -1.44
CA MET A 17 4.59 11.48 -0.58
C MET A 17 3.86 10.14 -0.60
N LEU A 18 3.79 9.48 -1.76
CA LEU A 18 3.24 8.11 -1.88
C LEU A 18 4.04 7.12 -1.04
N PHE A 19 5.37 7.13 -1.13
CA PHE A 19 6.20 6.23 -0.34
C PHE A 19 6.13 6.51 1.16
N VAL A 20 5.97 7.77 1.57
CA VAL A 20 5.68 8.13 2.97
C VAL A 20 4.35 7.53 3.41
N ALA A 21 3.30 7.61 2.60
CA ALA A 21 2.00 7.00 2.90
C ALA A 21 2.09 5.47 3.00
N ILE A 22 2.76 4.81 2.05
CA ILE A 22 3.00 3.36 2.08
C ILE A 22 3.79 2.96 3.34
N GLY A 23 4.77 3.77 3.75
CA GLY A 23 5.52 3.56 4.99
C GLY A 23 4.63 3.64 6.24
N PHE A 24 3.70 4.59 6.31
CA PHE A 24 2.70 4.66 7.38
C PHE A 24 1.78 3.44 7.39
N GLU A 25 1.32 3.00 6.22
CA GLU A 25 0.46 1.82 6.07
C GLU A 25 1.16 0.56 6.59
N TRP A 26 2.42 0.35 6.16
CA TRP A 26 3.21 -0.79 6.56
C TRP A 26 3.51 -0.82 8.06
N THR A 27 3.92 0.33 8.61
CA THR A 27 4.24 0.46 10.03
C THR A 27 3.00 0.32 10.91
N SER A 28 1.85 0.87 10.49
CA SER A 28 0.56 0.68 11.16
C SER A 28 0.20 -0.79 11.22
N LEU A 29 0.30 -1.51 10.10
CA LEU A 29 -0.01 -2.93 10.06
C LEU A 29 0.90 -3.78 10.96
N LEU A 30 2.22 -3.58 10.89
CA LEU A 30 3.17 -4.32 11.73
C LEU A 30 2.95 -4.07 13.23
N ARG A 31 2.56 -2.86 13.60
CA ARG A 31 2.24 -2.51 14.98
C ARG A 31 0.89 -3.07 15.41
N LEU A 32 -0.12 -3.04 14.54
CA LEU A 32 -1.42 -3.67 14.78
C LEU A 32 -1.27 -5.17 15.05
N GLN A 33 -0.46 -5.88 14.26
CA GLN A 33 -0.16 -7.31 14.47
C GLN A 33 0.48 -7.64 15.83
N ARG A 34 1.00 -6.64 16.54
CA ARG A 34 1.60 -6.78 17.87
C ARG A 34 0.80 -6.09 18.97
N ALA A 35 -0.37 -5.52 18.63
CA ALA A 35 -1.20 -4.84 19.59
C ALA A 35 -1.80 -5.86 20.58
N GLN A 36 -1.83 -5.49 21.85
CA GLN A 36 -2.44 -6.28 22.93
C GLN A 36 -3.61 -5.56 23.59
N THR A 37 -3.69 -4.23 23.43
CA THR A 37 -4.72 -3.39 24.03
C THR A 37 -5.49 -2.59 22.97
N ILE A 38 -6.73 -2.24 23.30
CA ILE A 38 -7.59 -1.43 22.41
C ILE A 38 -6.98 -0.03 22.20
N ALA A 39 -6.33 0.53 23.22
CA ALA A 39 -5.65 1.82 23.12
C ALA A 39 -4.55 1.82 22.04
N GLN A 40 -3.76 0.74 21.95
CA GLN A 40 -2.74 0.57 20.91
C GLN A 40 -3.38 0.50 19.51
N VAL A 41 -4.53 -0.18 19.37
CA VAL A 41 -5.25 -0.25 18.10
C VAL A 41 -5.68 1.15 17.63
N TYR A 42 -6.19 1.99 18.54
CA TYR A 42 -6.53 3.38 18.19
C TYR A 42 -5.32 4.25 17.88
N GLU A 43 -4.22 4.10 18.62
CA GLU A 43 -2.97 4.81 18.32
C GLU A 43 -2.49 4.49 16.90
N TYR A 44 -2.44 3.21 16.54
CA TYR A 44 -1.90 2.76 15.25
C TYR A 44 -2.86 3.01 14.09
N THR A 45 -4.17 2.95 14.33
CA THR A 45 -5.17 3.37 13.34
C THR A 45 -5.33 4.90 13.28
N GLY A 46 -4.82 5.66 14.25
CA GLY A 46 -4.76 7.12 14.21
C GLY A 46 -3.77 7.64 13.15
N LEU A 47 -2.71 6.86 12.87
CA LEU A 47 -1.72 7.17 11.83
C LEU A 47 -2.34 7.22 10.42
N LEU A 48 -3.49 6.57 10.21
CA LEU A 48 -4.21 6.54 8.93
C LEU A 48 -4.68 7.93 8.49
N THR A 49 -4.93 8.86 9.41
CA THR A 49 -5.36 10.22 9.04
C THR A 49 -4.26 10.98 8.31
N PHE A 50 -2.99 10.80 8.73
CA PHE A 50 -1.86 11.38 8.02
C PHE A 50 -1.59 10.64 6.71
N GLN A 51 -1.71 9.31 6.73
CA GLN A 51 -1.59 8.48 5.54
C GLN A 51 -2.54 8.91 4.43
N THR A 52 -3.83 9.13 4.72
CA THR A 52 -4.82 9.51 3.69
C THR A 52 -4.48 10.84 3.04
N PHE A 53 -3.98 11.81 3.81
CA PHE A 53 -3.52 13.08 3.27
C PHE A 53 -2.32 12.91 2.33
N PHE A 54 -1.26 12.23 2.78
CA PHE A 54 -0.05 12.01 1.96
C PHE A 54 -0.34 11.16 0.73
N LEU A 55 -1.20 10.15 0.86
CA LEU A 55 -1.63 9.31 -0.26
C LEU A 55 -2.39 10.14 -1.30
N GLY A 56 -3.42 10.89 -0.86
CA GLY A 56 -4.24 11.70 -1.77
C GLY A 56 -3.43 12.79 -2.48
N ALA A 57 -2.62 13.54 -1.72
CA ALA A 57 -1.75 14.57 -2.28
C ALA A 57 -0.68 13.96 -3.20
N GLY A 58 -0.05 12.86 -2.79
CA GLY A 58 0.99 12.17 -3.56
C GLY A 58 0.48 11.63 -4.89
N VAL A 59 -0.66 10.92 -4.89
CA VAL A 59 -1.30 10.40 -6.11
C VAL A 59 -1.63 11.56 -7.04
N LEU A 60 -2.28 12.60 -6.52
CA LEU A 60 -2.71 13.73 -7.34
C LEU A 60 -1.53 14.44 -8.00
N LEU A 61 -0.48 14.75 -7.23
CA LEU A 61 0.71 15.40 -7.75
C LEU A 61 1.43 14.51 -8.76
N ALA A 62 1.66 13.23 -8.45
CA ALA A 62 2.35 12.30 -9.34
C ALA A 62 1.59 12.10 -10.66
N ILE A 63 0.27 11.91 -10.61
CA ILE A 63 -0.54 11.66 -11.82
C ILE A 63 -0.67 12.90 -12.69
N LEU A 64 -1.02 14.06 -12.12
CA LEU A 64 -1.21 15.27 -12.90
C LEU A 64 0.08 15.68 -13.63
N THR A 65 1.21 15.66 -12.91
CA THR A 65 2.51 16.00 -13.50
C THR A 65 3.05 14.91 -14.41
N GLY A 66 2.78 13.63 -14.12
CA GLY A 66 3.12 12.50 -14.96
C GLY A 66 2.42 12.59 -16.31
N ILE A 67 1.10 12.80 -16.30
CA ILE A 67 0.28 13.00 -17.51
C ILE A 67 0.79 14.21 -18.30
N TYR A 68 1.04 15.34 -17.61
CA TYR A 68 1.59 16.53 -18.26
C TYR A 68 2.91 16.20 -18.98
N MET A 69 3.88 15.57 -18.31
CA MET A 69 5.15 15.17 -18.91
C MET A 69 4.98 14.19 -20.07
N THR A 70 4.02 13.26 -19.95
CA THR A 70 3.69 12.32 -21.03
C THR A 70 3.23 13.07 -22.26
N ILE A 71 2.32 14.05 -22.14
CA ILE A 71 1.78 14.81 -23.26
C ILE A 71 2.87 15.65 -23.96
N ILE A 72 3.78 16.27 -23.21
CA ILE A 72 4.73 17.25 -23.79
C ILE A 72 6.03 16.65 -24.30
N LYS A 73 6.45 15.48 -23.80
CA LYS A 73 7.76 14.90 -24.11
C LYS A 73 7.72 13.44 -24.54
N TRP A 74 6.70 12.70 -24.12
CA TRP A 74 6.56 11.29 -24.45
C TRP A 74 5.33 11.08 -25.35
N SER A 75 5.04 9.83 -25.66
CA SER A 75 3.81 9.44 -26.34
C SER A 75 3.13 8.33 -25.57
N TRP A 76 1.81 8.31 -25.65
CA TRP A 76 1.03 7.12 -25.29
C TRP A 76 1.49 5.93 -26.14
N GLY A 77 1.50 4.72 -25.59
CA GLY A 77 2.09 3.55 -26.25
C GLY A 77 3.55 3.29 -25.88
N THR A 78 4.15 4.14 -25.03
CA THR A 78 5.50 3.88 -24.50
C THR A 78 5.39 2.81 -23.41
N GLY A 79 6.05 1.67 -23.60
CA GLY A 79 5.85 0.48 -22.76
C GLY A 79 5.92 0.72 -21.25
N TRP A 80 6.93 1.45 -20.76
CA TRP A 80 7.04 1.75 -19.32
C TRP A 80 5.92 2.65 -18.79
N ILE A 81 5.37 3.56 -19.60
CA ILE A 81 4.28 4.47 -19.21
C ILE A 81 2.99 3.65 -19.06
N ASP A 82 2.66 2.86 -20.09
CA ASP A 82 1.42 2.10 -20.12
C ASP A 82 1.37 1.06 -18.98
N ILE A 83 2.49 0.37 -18.74
CA ILE A 83 2.60 -0.58 -17.62
C ILE A 83 2.59 0.13 -16.27
N ALA A 84 3.25 1.29 -16.11
CA ALA A 84 3.18 2.04 -14.86
C ALA A 84 1.74 2.48 -14.54
N LEU A 85 0.99 2.97 -15.53
CA LEU A 85 -0.41 3.35 -15.37
C LEU A 85 -1.29 2.15 -15.01
N LEU A 86 -1.08 1.00 -15.65
CA LEU A 86 -1.77 -0.24 -15.31
C LEU A 86 -1.54 -0.62 -13.84
N ILE A 87 -0.29 -0.56 -13.37
CA ILE A 87 0.05 -0.88 -11.98
C ILE A 87 -0.63 0.10 -11.02
N ILE A 88 -0.61 1.40 -11.32
CA ILE A 88 -1.27 2.40 -10.47
C ILE A 88 -2.78 2.12 -10.34
N VAL A 89 -3.44 1.77 -11.44
CA VAL A 89 -4.87 1.43 -11.42
C VAL A 89 -5.10 0.17 -10.58
N MET A 90 -4.26 -0.86 -10.75
CA MET A 90 -4.33 -2.07 -9.92
C MET A 90 -4.12 -1.78 -8.43
N ASP A 91 -3.09 -1.01 -8.08
CA ASP A 91 -2.79 -0.63 -6.70
C ASP A 91 -3.93 0.21 -6.09
N GLY A 92 -4.51 1.13 -6.87
CA GLY A 92 -5.66 1.92 -6.45
C GLY A 92 -6.88 1.06 -6.14
N ILE A 93 -7.17 0.06 -6.98
CA ILE A 93 -8.27 -0.91 -6.75
C ILE A 93 -7.97 -1.75 -5.51
N LEU A 94 -6.74 -2.25 -5.38
CA LEU A 94 -6.30 -3.05 -4.25
C LEU A 94 -6.46 -2.29 -2.93
N ALA A 95 -5.98 -1.05 -2.88
CA ALA A 95 -6.10 -0.17 -1.73
C ALA A 95 -7.58 0.10 -1.38
N ALA A 96 -8.40 0.45 -2.37
CA ALA A 96 -9.81 0.80 -2.17
C ALA A 96 -10.68 -0.40 -1.74
N ARG A 97 -10.38 -1.61 -2.23
CA ARG A 97 -11.20 -2.80 -1.99
C ARG A 97 -10.74 -3.63 -0.80
N ILE A 98 -9.45 -3.61 -0.47
CA ILE A 98 -8.89 -4.49 0.56
C ILE A 98 -8.34 -3.68 1.73
N ASN A 99 -7.39 -2.78 1.49
CA ASN A 99 -6.67 -2.12 2.58
C ASN A 99 -7.58 -1.19 3.40
N LEU A 100 -8.28 -0.28 2.72
CA LEU A 100 -9.15 0.70 3.36
C LEU A 100 -10.30 0.04 4.14
N PRO A 101 -11.09 -0.89 3.57
CA PRO A 101 -12.14 -1.59 4.31
C PRO A 101 -11.58 -2.44 5.46
N GLY A 102 -10.46 -3.12 5.27
CA GLY A 102 -9.84 -3.97 6.30
C GLY A 102 -9.44 -3.18 7.54
N LEU A 103 -8.81 -2.02 7.36
CA LEU A 103 -8.41 -1.16 8.48
C LEU A 103 -9.61 -0.49 9.17
N LYS A 104 -10.66 -0.13 8.43
CA LYS A 104 -11.92 0.37 9.01
C LYS A 104 -12.61 -0.70 9.85
N ALA A 105 -12.70 -1.93 9.35
CA ALA A 105 -13.32 -3.04 10.07
C ALA A 105 -12.58 -3.36 11.38
N ILE A 106 -11.24 -3.29 11.39
CA ILE A 106 -10.44 -3.44 12.62
C ILE A 106 -10.78 -2.34 13.63
N ARG A 107 -10.90 -1.09 13.18
CA ARG A 107 -11.23 0.04 14.06
C ARG A 107 -12.65 -0.07 14.63
N GLU A 108 -13.63 -0.46 13.81
CA GLU A 108 -15.02 -0.67 14.24
C GLU A 108 -15.12 -1.83 15.25
N ALA A 109 -14.42 -2.94 15.00
CA ALA A 109 -14.37 -4.08 15.93
C ALA A 109 -13.69 -3.73 17.27
N ALA A 110 -12.70 -2.85 17.25
CA ALA A 110 -12.09 -2.31 18.48
C ALA A 110 -13.09 -1.49 19.30
N GLN A 111 -13.88 -0.64 18.65
CA GLN A 111 -14.91 0.16 19.30
C GLN A 111 -16.01 -0.70 19.94
N ILE A 112 -16.45 -1.76 19.27
CA ILE A 112 -17.42 -2.71 19.84
C ILE A 112 -16.83 -3.49 21.02
N SER A 113 -15.55 -3.85 20.94
CA SER A 113 -14.87 -4.58 22.02
C SER A 113 -14.69 -3.72 23.27
N GLU A 114 -14.43 -2.42 23.10
CA GLU A 114 -14.29 -1.44 24.19
C GLU A 114 -15.59 -1.25 24.98
N THR A 115 -16.72 -1.17 24.30
CA THR A 115 -18.03 -1.02 24.96
C THR A 115 -18.47 -2.28 25.69
N ALA A 116 -18.00 -3.46 25.25
CA ALA A 116 -18.37 -4.76 25.81
C ALA A 116 -17.45 -5.26 26.94
N SER A 117 -16.22 -4.74 27.08
CA SER A 117 -15.23 -5.24 28.05
C SER A 117 -14.53 -4.12 28.83
N SER A 118 -14.59 -4.20 30.16
CA SER A 118 -13.92 -3.26 31.09
C SER A 118 -12.42 -3.49 31.25
N SER A 119 -11.85 -4.53 30.63
CA SER A 119 -10.44 -4.93 30.79
C SER A 119 -9.46 -4.17 29.89
N GLY A 120 -9.94 -3.47 28.84
CA GLY A 120 -9.09 -2.74 27.88
C GLY A 120 -8.23 -3.63 26.97
N ASN A 121 -8.29 -4.95 27.13
CA ASN A 121 -7.59 -5.93 26.31
C ASN A 121 -8.33 -6.19 24.99
N ILE A 122 -7.59 -6.63 23.98
CA ILE A 122 -8.14 -7.01 22.67
C ILE A 122 -8.96 -8.30 22.80
N SER A 123 -10.12 -8.35 22.14
CA SER A 123 -10.96 -9.55 22.06
C SER A 123 -10.37 -10.57 21.08
N GLN A 124 -10.64 -11.88 21.29
CA GLN A 124 -10.18 -12.95 20.38
C GLN A 124 -10.62 -12.71 18.92
N GLN A 125 -11.82 -12.17 18.72
CA GLN A 125 -12.33 -11.82 17.40
C GLN A 125 -11.47 -10.73 16.72
N LEU A 126 -11.11 -9.68 17.47
CA LEU A 126 -10.27 -8.59 16.97
C LEU A 126 -8.83 -9.06 16.71
N GLU A 127 -8.28 -9.92 17.57
CA GLU A 127 -6.98 -10.55 17.35
C GLU A 127 -6.97 -11.39 16.06
N PHE A 128 -8.03 -12.16 15.81
CA PHE A 128 -8.18 -12.93 14.56
C PHE A 128 -8.28 -12.03 13.33
N MET A 129 -8.96 -10.88 13.42
CA MET A 129 -9.07 -9.90 12.32
C MET A 129 -7.73 -9.23 12.00
N ILE A 130 -7.00 -8.81 13.04
CA ILE A 130 -5.68 -8.20 12.92
C ILE A 130 -4.66 -9.18 12.32
N SER A 131 -4.78 -10.47 12.66
CA SER A 131 -3.89 -11.53 12.21
C SER A 131 -4.21 -12.04 10.80
N GLN A 132 -5.22 -11.48 10.11
CA GLN A 132 -5.58 -11.94 8.76
C GLN A 132 -4.44 -11.69 7.77
N PRO A 133 -3.95 -12.74 7.08
CA PRO A 133 -2.82 -12.61 6.16
C PRO A 133 -3.16 -11.76 4.94
N VAL A 134 -4.44 -11.64 4.56
CA VAL A 134 -4.87 -10.90 3.37
C VAL A 134 -4.44 -9.43 3.40
N LEU A 135 -4.53 -8.76 4.56
CA LEU A 135 -4.17 -7.35 4.68
C LEU A 135 -2.65 -7.17 4.55
N CYS A 136 -1.88 -8.07 5.14
CA CYS A 136 -0.41 -8.06 5.02
C CYS A 136 0.07 -8.32 3.60
N ILE A 137 -0.50 -9.31 2.94
CA ILE A 137 -0.19 -9.63 1.55
C ILE A 137 -0.55 -8.45 0.65
N SER A 138 -1.71 -7.82 0.87
CA SER A 138 -2.18 -6.68 0.08
C SER A 138 -1.28 -5.45 0.22
N VAL A 139 -0.92 -5.07 1.45
CA VAL A 139 0.05 -3.98 1.71
C VAL A 139 1.42 -4.31 1.13
N GLN A 140 1.82 -5.58 1.17
CA GLN A 140 3.06 -6.05 0.58
C GLN A 140 3.12 -5.95 -0.95
N ILE A 141 2.07 -6.41 -1.62
CA ILE A 141 1.94 -6.28 -3.07
C ILE A 141 2.04 -4.81 -3.44
N HIS A 142 1.23 -3.95 -2.81
CA HIS A 142 1.21 -2.50 -3.08
C HIS A 142 2.60 -1.87 -2.96
N ALA A 143 3.37 -2.14 -1.89
CA ALA A 143 4.69 -1.55 -1.74
C ALA A 143 5.69 -2.01 -2.83
N ILE A 144 5.67 -3.30 -3.18
CA ILE A 144 6.61 -3.88 -4.14
C ILE A 144 6.24 -3.47 -5.58
N THR A 145 4.96 -3.42 -5.93
CA THR A 145 4.49 -2.93 -7.23
C THR A 145 4.76 -1.44 -7.40
N SER A 146 4.58 -0.65 -6.34
CA SER A 146 4.98 0.76 -6.31
C SER A 146 6.49 0.96 -6.52
N LEU A 147 7.34 0.09 -5.96
CA LEU A 147 8.77 0.09 -6.27
C LEU A 147 9.05 -0.31 -7.73
N GLY A 148 8.27 -1.25 -8.28
CA GLY A 148 8.29 -1.59 -9.70
C GLY A 148 8.00 -0.38 -10.59
N ILE A 149 7.05 0.49 -10.23
CA ILE A 149 6.79 1.74 -10.94
C ILE A 149 8.02 2.66 -10.93
N VAL A 150 8.71 2.78 -9.79
CA VAL A 150 9.95 3.58 -9.69
C VAL A 150 11.02 3.07 -10.65
N PHE A 151 11.19 1.76 -10.74
CA PHE A 151 12.09 1.14 -11.71
C PHE A 151 11.68 1.49 -13.15
N LEU A 152 10.39 1.34 -13.50
CA LEU A 152 9.87 1.64 -14.83
C LEU A 152 10.14 3.09 -15.25
N MET A 153 9.89 4.07 -14.37
CA MET A 153 10.11 5.49 -14.68
C MET A 153 11.59 5.91 -14.68
N SER A 154 12.47 5.10 -14.08
CA SER A 154 13.91 5.37 -14.03
C SER A 154 14.65 4.77 -15.23
N VAL A 155 14.41 3.49 -15.50
CA VAL A 155 15.06 2.74 -16.59
C VAL A 155 14.36 2.96 -17.93
N LYS A 156 13.04 3.20 -17.91
CA LYS A 156 12.21 3.46 -19.08
C LYS A 156 12.31 2.38 -20.17
N PRO A 157 12.17 1.10 -19.80
CA PRO A 157 12.26 0.02 -20.77
C PRO A 157 11.12 0.09 -21.80
N GLU A 158 11.38 -0.48 -22.98
CA GLU A 158 10.33 -0.79 -23.94
C GLU A 158 9.39 -1.88 -23.40
N LEU A 159 8.29 -2.12 -24.12
CA LEU A 159 7.20 -3.00 -23.64
C LEU A 159 7.65 -4.38 -23.12
N PRO A 160 8.53 -5.15 -23.81
CA PRO A 160 8.97 -6.44 -23.28
C PRO A 160 9.69 -6.31 -21.93
N GLY A 161 10.57 -5.31 -21.79
CA GLY A 161 11.28 -5.06 -20.54
C GLY A 161 10.36 -4.56 -19.42
N ALA A 162 9.36 -3.74 -19.77
CA ALA A 162 8.35 -3.28 -18.82
C ALA A 162 7.49 -4.44 -18.28
N LEU A 163 7.09 -5.37 -19.15
CA LEU A 163 6.35 -6.59 -18.76
C LEU A 163 7.18 -7.50 -17.86
N ILE A 164 8.47 -7.69 -18.16
CA ILE A 164 9.38 -8.47 -17.30
C ILE A 164 9.51 -7.81 -15.93
N ALA A 165 9.68 -6.50 -15.87
CA ALA A 165 9.79 -5.76 -14.60
C ALA A 165 8.51 -5.88 -13.77
N PHE A 166 7.34 -5.80 -14.41
CA PHE A 166 6.06 -6.01 -13.74
C PHE A 166 5.90 -7.44 -13.23
N ALA A 167 6.17 -8.44 -14.06
CA ALA A 167 6.12 -9.85 -13.68
C ALA A 167 7.09 -10.16 -12.51
N ALA A 168 8.29 -9.60 -12.54
CA ALA A 168 9.25 -9.71 -11.44
C ALA A 168 8.72 -9.09 -10.15
N SER A 169 8.10 -7.92 -10.22
CA SER A 169 7.48 -7.26 -9.05
C SER A 169 6.37 -8.12 -8.44
N LEU A 170 5.52 -8.73 -9.28
CA LEU A 170 4.48 -9.67 -8.81
C LEU A 170 5.08 -10.94 -8.22
N LEU A 171 6.13 -11.50 -8.83
CA LEU A 171 6.81 -12.69 -8.32
C LEU A 171 7.45 -12.43 -6.96
N VAL A 172 8.15 -11.30 -6.80
CA VAL A 172 8.74 -10.90 -5.52
C VAL A 172 7.65 -10.72 -4.46
N SER A 173 6.53 -10.08 -4.82
CA SER A 173 5.37 -9.94 -3.93
C SER A 173 4.81 -11.29 -3.49
N PHE A 174 4.66 -12.23 -4.42
CA PHE A 174 4.16 -13.57 -4.14
C PHE A 174 5.10 -14.35 -3.23
N ILE A 175 6.42 -14.36 -3.52
CA ILE A 175 7.41 -15.05 -2.69
C ILE A 175 7.41 -14.48 -1.27
N ALA A 176 7.42 -13.15 -1.14
CA ALA A 176 7.42 -12.49 0.15
C ALA A 176 6.14 -12.81 0.95
N ALA A 177 4.97 -12.82 0.29
CA ALA A 177 3.70 -13.23 0.89
C ALA A 177 3.73 -14.68 1.42
N GLN A 178 4.34 -15.62 0.68
CA GLN A 178 4.47 -17.02 1.13
C GLN A 178 5.38 -17.15 2.34
N LEU A 179 6.46 -16.37 2.42
CA LEU A 179 7.38 -16.38 3.57
C LEU A 179 6.67 -15.89 4.84
N ILE A 180 5.85 -14.84 4.72
CA ILE A 180 5.05 -14.34 5.86
C ILE A 180 4.05 -15.40 6.34
N ARG A 181 3.35 -16.08 5.42
CA ARG A 181 2.39 -17.14 5.77
C ARG A 181 3.03 -18.33 6.48
N ARG A 182 4.26 -18.68 6.15
CA ARG A 182 4.98 -19.80 6.79
C ARG A 182 5.42 -19.50 8.23
N GLY A 183 5.53 -18.22 8.59
CA GLY A 183 5.92 -17.79 9.94
C GLY A 183 4.76 -17.76 10.95
N THR A 184 3.50 -17.88 10.51
CA THR A 184 2.33 -17.90 11.40
C THR A 184 2.09 -19.33 11.91
N PRO A 185 2.25 -19.62 13.22
CA PRO A 185 1.95 -20.94 13.77
C PRO A 185 0.48 -21.28 13.53
N GLN A 186 0.19 -22.43 12.92
CA GLN A 186 -1.17 -22.93 12.79
C GLN A 186 -1.66 -23.36 14.17
N THR A 187 -2.46 -22.54 14.84
CA THR A 187 -3.31 -23.01 15.94
C THR A 187 -4.44 -23.82 15.34
N VAL A 188 -4.22 -25.13 15.19
CA VAL A 188 -5.29 -26.08 14.87
C VAL A 188 -6.31 -26.03 16.01
N PRO A 189 -7.59 -25.74 15.76
CA PRO A 189 -8.62 -25.88 16.78
C PRO A 189 -8.76 -27.38 17.08
N ASN A 190 -8.46 -27.78 18.31
CA ASN A 190 -8.89 -29.09 18.80
C ASN A 190 -10.42 -29.05 18.89
N ILE A 191 -11.07 -29.90 18.10
CA ILE A 191 -12.50 -30.22 18.17
C ILE A 191 -12.69 -31.25 19.27
#